data_AF-A0A163S6S3-F1
#
_entry.id   AF-A0A163S6S3-F1
#
_cell.length_a   1.000
_cell.length_b   1.000
_cell.length_c   1.000
_cell.angle_alpha   90.00
_cell.angle_beta   90.00
_cell.angle_gamma   90.00
#
_symmetry.space_group_name_H-M   'P 1'
#
loop_
_entity.id
_entity.type
_entity.pdbx_description
1 polymer ?
#
loop_
_entity_poly.entity_id
_entity_poly.type
_entity_poly.pdbx_seq_one_letter_code
_entity_poly.pdbx_strand_id
1 'polypeptide(L)' 'MADVAEKTKKSPAKFLSDVNKEMKRVSWPSRKELFRYTGIVLSTVVVMALFFWVVDLGISQLVELILG' A
#
# COMPACT_ATOMS: atom_id res chain seq x y z
N MET A 1 -41.31 11.86 -37.65
CA MET A 1 -40.77 10.57 -37.20
C MET A 1 -39.27 10.53 -37.49
N ALA A 2 -38.45 11.23 -36.70
CA ALA A 2 -36.98 11.22 -36.86
C ALA A 2 -36.20 11.50 -35.56
N ASP A 3 -36.87 11.65 -34.40
CA ASP A 3 -36.23 12.12 -33.16
C ASP A 3 -36.04 11.01 -32.09
N VAL A 4 -36.35 9.75 -32.41
CA VAL A 4 -36.34 8.63 -31.44
C VAL A 4 -35.10 7.73 -31.58
N ALA A 5 -34.05 8.20 -32.24
CA ALA A 5 -32.89 7.37 -32.60
C ALA A 5 -31.59 7.64 -31.81
N GLU A 6 -31.63 8.31 -30.66
CA GLU A 6 -30.40 8.56 -29.86
C GLU A 6 -30.56 8.24 -28.37
N LYS A 7 -31.10 7.07 -28.00
CA LYS A 7 -31.17 6.68 -26.58
C LYS A 7 -30.92 5.19 -26.35
N THR A 8 -29.76 4.66 -26.76
CA THR A 8 -29.23 3.43 -26.14
C THR A 8 -27.75 3.17 -26.48
N LYS A 9 -26.85 3.99 -25.95
CA LYS A 9 -25.51 3.50 -25.63
C LYS A 9 -25.49 3.35 -24.11
N LYS A 10 -25.38 2.12 -23.59
CA LYS A 10 -24.95 1.92 -22.19
C LYS A 10 -23.55 2.53 -22.11
N SER A 11 -23.50 3.83 -21.86
CA SER A 11 -22.28 4.62 -22.06
C SER A 11 -21.34 4.30 -20.91
N PRO A 12 -20.19 3.63 -21.14
CA PRO A 12 -19.21 3.37 -20.10
C PRO A 12 -18.75 4.67 -19.43
N ALA A 13 -18.82 5.80 -20.14
CA ALA A 13 -18.57 7.13 -19.57
C ALA A 13 -19.54 7.50 -18.44
N LYS A 14 -20.80 7.06 -18.50
CA LYS A 14 -21.80 7.30 -17.44
C LYS A 14 -21.50 6.44 -16.21
N PHE A 15 -21.15 5.17 -16.41
CA PHE A 15 -20.69 4.28 -15.35
C PHE A 15 -19.41 4.80 -14.67
N LEU A 16 -18.41 5.27 -15.43
CA LEU A 16 -17.18 5.87 -14.87
C LEU A 16 -17.47 7.15 -14.08
N SER A 17 -18.41 7.97 -14.54
CA SER A 17 -18.90 9.15 -13.80
C SER A 17 -19.52 8.75 -12.47
N ASP A 18 -20.35 7.71 -12.45
CA ASP A 18 -21.02 7.24 -11.24
C ASP A 18 -20.03 6.57 -10.26
N VAL A 19 -19.04 5.82 -10.77
CA VAL A 19 -17.94 5.28 -9.96
C VAL A 19 -17.08 6.39 -9.36
N ASN A 20 -16.79 7.47 -10.11
CA ASN A 20 -16.05 8.62 -9.57
C ASN A 20 -16.84 9.36 -8.47
N LYS A 21 -18.18 9.40 -8.56
CA LYS A 21 -19.04 9.96 -7.50
C LYS A 21 -19.00 9.09 -6.24
N GLU A 22 -19.02 7.76 -6.38
CA GLU A 22 -18.96 6.85 -5.24
C GLU A 22 -17.56 6.81 -4.61
N MET A 23 -16.49 6.87 -5.42
CA MET A 23 -15.11 6.98 -4.92
C MET A 23 -14.88 8.23 -4.06
N LYS A 24 -15.62 9.32 -4.30
CA LYS A 24 -15.54 10.53 -3.47
C LYS A 24 -16.23 10.37 -2.10
N ARG A 25 -17.12 9.39 -1.95
CA ARG A 25 -17.72 9.02 -0.64
C ARG A 25 -16.80 8.11 0.17
N VAL A 26 -15.88 7.41 -0.48
CA VAL A 26 -14.84 6.63 0.19
C VAL A 26 -13.87 7.60 0.84
N SER A 27 -13.68 7.46 2.15
CA SER A 27 -12.71 8.23 2.94
C SER A 27 -11.29 7.84 2.52
N TRP A 28 -10.78 8.47 1.47
CA TRP A 28 -9.37 8.30 1.11
C TRP A 28 -8.49 8.86 2.22
N PRO A 29 -7.49 8.09 2.67
CA PRO A 29 -6.62 8.51 3.74
C PRO A 29 -5.89 9.79 3.35
N SER A 30 -5.74 10.70 4.32
CA SER A 30 -5.00 11.94 4.10
C SER A 30 -3.54 11.60 3.80
N ARG A 31 -2.92 12.30 2.84
CA ARG A 31 -1.50 12.11 2.49
C ARG A 31 -0.59 12.13 3.73
N LYS A 32 -0.93 12.96 4.72
CA LYS A 32 -0.20 13.08 6.00
C LYS A 32 -0.26 11.80 6.83
N GLU A 33 -1.40 11.14 6.85
CA GLU A 33 -1.61 9.89 7.57
C GLU A 33 -0.84 8.74 6.91
N LEU A 34 -0.84 8.70 5.57
CA LEU A 34 -0.05 7.73 4.81
C LEU A 34 1.44 7.84 5.14
N PHE A 35 2.01 9.05 5.12
CA PHE A 35 3.42 9.25 5.48
C PHE A 35 3.73 8.87 6.93
N ARG A 36 2.80 9.11 7.87
CA ARG A 36 2.97 8.68 9.26
C ARG A 36 3.04 7.15 9.37
N TYR A 37 2.12 6.44 8.73
CA TYR A 37 2.13 4.97 8.76
C TYR A 37 3.35 4.38 8.07
N THR A 38 3.73 4.89 6.90
CA THR A 38 4.97 4.47 6.22
C THR A 38 6.20 4.74 7.08
N GLY A 39 6.26 5.90 7.75
CA GLY A 39 7.35 6.23 8.67
C GLY A 39 7.46 5.26 9.84
N ILE A 40 6.33 4.89 10.45
CA ILE A 40 6.29 3.87 11.52
C ILE A 40 6.81 2.53 10.99
N VAL A 41 6.31 2.05 9.86
CA VAL A 41 6.74 0.77 9.28
C VAL A 41 8.23 0.77 8.94
N LEU A 42 8.75 1.85 8.34
CA LEU A 42 10.19 1.95 8.07
C LEU A 42 11.01 1.92 9.36
N SER A 43 10.56 2.60 10.41
CA SER A 43 11.26 2.60 11.70
C SER A 43 11.31 1.20 12.32
N THR A 44 10.21 0.44 12.28
CA THR A 44 10.18 -0.91 12.84
C THR A 44 11.04 -1.88 12.03
N VAL A 45 11.04 -1.76 10.70
CA VAL A 45 11.90 -2.56 9.82
C VAL A 45 13.38 -2.31 10.11
N VAL A 46 13.79 -1.05 10.30
CA VAL A 46 15.18 -0.71 10.63
C VAL A 46 15.59 -1.34 11.97
N VAL A 47 14.73 -1.27 12.99
CA VAL A 47 15.01 -1.89 14.29
C VAL A 47 15.15 -3.41 14.16
N MET A 48 14.25 -4.07 13.42
CA MET A 48 14.34 -5.52 13.19
C MET A 48 15.61 -5.90 12.41
N ALA A 49 15.98 -5.12 11.39
CA ALA A 49 17.19 -5.36 10.61
C ALA A 49 18.45 -5.26 11.47
N LEU A 50 18.53 -4.25 12.35
CA LEU A 50 19.64 -4.13 13.31
C LEU A 50 19.68 -5.29 14.30
N PHE A 51 18.52 -5.73 14.80
CA PHE A 51 18.43 -6.89 15.68
C PHE A 51 18.96 -8.15 15.01
N PHE A 52 18.51 -8.46 13.79
CA PHE A 52 19.00 -9.62 13.05
C PHE A 52 20.49 -9.53 12.78
N TRP A 53 20.99 -8.36 12.38
CA TRP A 53 22.42 -8.17 12.16
C TRP A 53 23.27 -8.52 13.39
N VAL A 54 22.84 -8.07 14.59
CA VAL A 54 23.53 -8.41 15.84
C VAL A 54 23.44 -9.91 16.15
N VAL A 55 22.27 -10.51 15.94
CA VAL A 55 22.06 -11.95 16.17
C VAL A 55 22.91 -12.79 15.22
N ASP A 56 22.97 -12.45 13.93
CA ASP A 56 23.76 -13.14 12.93
C ASP A 56 25.25 -13.09 13.26
N LEU A 57 25.75 -11.93 13.73
CA LEU A 57 27.12 -11.79 14.23
C LEU A 57 27.37 -12.66 15.47
N GLY A 58 26.45 -12.64 16.44
CA GLY A 58 26.56 -13.44 17.66
C GLY A 58 26.56 -14.94 17.39
N ILE A 59 25.68 -15.41 16.49
CA ILE A 59 25.62 -16.81 16.05
C ILE A 59 26.90 -17.17 15.30
N SER A 60 27.37 -16.32 14.39
CA SER A 60 28.59 -16.57 13.61
C SER A 60 29.80 -16.78 14.52
N GLN A 61 29.97 -15.92 15.54
CA GLN A 61 31.04 -16.07 16.53
C GLN A 61 30.88 -17.31 17.41
N LEU A 62 29.65 -17.65 17.81
CA LEU A 62 29.38 -18.86 18.60
C LEU A 62 29.69 -20.14 17.80
N VAL A 63 29.33 -20.15 16.52
CA VAL A 63 29.61 -21.28 15.61
C VAL A 63 31.11 -21.40 15.38
N GLU A 64 31.83 -20.30 15.17
CA GLU A 64 33.30 -20.30 15.04
C GLU A 64 34.00 -20.81 16.30
N LEU A 65 33.48 -20.50 17.50
CA LEU A 65 34.02 -21.02 18.76
C LEU A 65 33.81 -22.53 18.95
N ILE A 66 32.76 -23.10 18.36
CA ILE A 66 32.39 -24.52 18.51
C ILE A 66 33.04 -25.39 17.42
N LEU A 67 33.13 -24.87 16.18
CA LEU A 67 33.68 -25.60 15.03
C LEU A 67 35.16 -25.31 14.75
N GLY A 68 35.67 -24.17 15.25
CA GLY A 68 37.10 -23.88 15.31
C GLY A 68 37.77 -24.55 16.50
#